data_AF-A0A1V6QMU4-F1
#
_entry.id   AF-A0A1V6QMU4-F1
#
_cell.length_a   1.000
_cell.length_b   1.000
_cell.length_c   1.000
_cell.angle_alpha   90.00
_cell.angle_beta   90.00
_cell.angle_gamma   90.00
#
_symmetry.space_group_name_H-M   'P 1'
#
loop_
_entity.id
_entity.type
_entity.pdbx_description
1 polymer ?
#
loop_
_entity_poly.entity_id
_entity_poly.type
_entity_poly.pdbx_seq_one_letter_code
_entity_poly.pdbx_strand_id
1 'polypeptide(L)'
;MATSTVEQPAAVKPNLKEFLQPLQVGIETLYDLSCRLSTSYTNLAMESTEHFIPTPITRLPTGHETGRYLGVYVGLSYLRVAFIDLLGDKQVEGHARVRRTLEKAWPIEDHLRKDHSLDLFTWIGDCIAEVVADRLANPNEESLDQITTGISLCLPIKQNTLDEAILMPTGKGFSLSSDLNLRQALLNGYERHTYSSHGDVEPMPAKRRRLFSLPKLKIAVMINDTTATLASLAYSIPSLPNTRVVMGLIVGAGCNATAPMKISDLHESKTQNIREKYPDAKETLISTEWTLSTAAAPFDELRIRNKWDHELDQHCKRPGFQPLEYMVGGGYTGELVRIICYDYFHRVLGIEDSILPVKLIEPYSISTEFLSLIVAASITDESLADKLSQKLQLPPESNWRWTPEYARDIRTIASAVHDRAASLVAAAVVGLLDCIKEVKLCKDPSEILMKSESQDSKQTGSGSPGWNSGPEELAVAFSGGVIQHYPHYKENVQRYIDRLIIRAGPQAGGKSVFLREASDGGIIGTGVLAGTASGEIGEIKVTDGSPWPLLSPMRKDMAVKI
;
A
#
# COMPACT_ATOMS: atom_id res chain seq x y z
N MET A 1 19.00 -21.38 68.50
CA MET A 1 18.08 -20.54 67.72
C MET A 1 18.34 -20.81 66.26
N ALA A 2 17.52 -21.65 65.63
CA ALA A 2 17.57 -21.86 64.18
C ALA A 2 16.67 -20.81 63.54
N THR A 3 17.25 -19.89 62.78
CA THR A 3 16.52 -18.91 61.98
C THR A 3 15.89 -19.62 60.80
N SER A 4 14.56 -19.78 60.83
CA SER A 4 13.80 -20.24 59.67
C SER A 4 13.86 -19.17 58.59
N THR A 5 14.53 -19.46 57.49
CA THR A 5 14.36 -18.75 56.23
C THR A 5 12.92 -18.95 55.76
N VAL A 6 12.10 -17.93 55.95
CA VAL A 6 10.79 -17.84 55.32
C VAL A 6 11.05 -17.67 53.83
N GLU A 7 10.93 -18.75 53.05
CA GLU A 7 10.79 -18.66 51.60
C GLU A 7 9.55 -17.81 51.31
N GLN A 8 9.76 -16.61 50.76
CA GLN A 8 8.69 -15.84 50.16
C GLN A 8 8.13 -16.68 49.00
N PRO A 9 6.80 -16.90 48.91
CA PRO A 9 6.22 -17.60 47.77
C PRO A 9 6.57 -16.81 46.51
N ALA A 10 7.19 -17.48 45.53
CA ALA A 10 7.47 -16.92 44.22
C ALA A 10 6.17 -16.31 43.67
N ALA A 11 6.15 -14.99 43.49
CA ALA A 11 5.00 -14.28 42.95
C ALA A 11 4.61 -14.95 41.62
N VAL A 12 3.37 -15.45 41.52
CA VAL A 12 2.87 -16.10 40.30
C VAL A 12 2.95 -15.08 39.18
N LYS A 13 3.74 -15.38 38.15
CA LYS A 13 3.90 -14.50 36.99
C LYS A 13 2.52 -14.21 36.38
N PRO A 14 2.18 -12.94 36.12
CA PRO A 14 0.94 -12.56 35.45
C PRO A 14 0.77 -13.30 34.12
N ASN A 15 -0.46 -13.71 33.81
CA ASN A 15 -0.76 -14.43 32.58
C ASN A 15 -0.69 -13.49 31.37
N LEU A 16 0.36 -13.62 30.54
CA LEU A 16 0.55 -12.79 29.35
C LEU A 16 -0.65 -12.84 28.39
N LYS A 17 -1.35 -13.97 28.29
CA LYS A 17 -2.52 -14.11 27.41
C LYS A 17 -3.69 -13.24 27.89
N GLU A 18 -3.91 -13.15 29.19
CA GLU A 18 -4.91 -12.27 29.80
C GLU A 18 -4.51 -10.80 29.63
N PHE A 19 -3.23 -10.49 29.84
CA PHE A 19 -2.69 -9.15 29.59
C PHE A 19 -2.93 -8.70 28.15
N LEU A 20 -2.74 -9.57 27.16
CA LEU A 20 -2.93 -9.28 25.73
C LEU A 20 -4.39 -9.41 25.25
N GLN A 21 -5.35 -9.67 26.12
CA GLN A 21 -6.78 -9.73 25.76
C GLN A 21 -7.25 -8.50 24.97
N PRO A 22 -6.84 -7.25 25.28
CA PRO A 22 -7.26 -6.06 24.52
C PRO A 22 -6.80 -6.02 23.05
N LEU A 23 -5.91 -6.92 22.62
CA LEU A 23 -5.51 -7.05 21.21
C LEU A 23 -6.37 -8.06 20.44
N GLN A 24 -7.14 -8.90 21.14
CA GLN A 24 -7.93 -9.96 20.51
C GLN A 24 -9.22 -9.38 19.95
N VAL A 25 -9.40 -9.47 18.63
CA VAL A 25 -10.63 -9.06 17.95
C VAL A 25 -11.33 -10.31 17.40
N GLY A 26 -12.53 -10.59 17.90
CA GLY A 26 -13.32 -11.75 17.49
C GLY A 26 -13.83 -11.62 16.05
N ILE A 27 -14.10 -12.75 15.39
CA ILE A 27 -14.57 -12.76 14.00
C ILE A 27 -15.89 -12.01 13.79
N GLU A 28 -16.81 -12.08 14.75
CA GLU A 28 -18.08 -11.34 14.68
C GLU A 28 -17.86 -9.83 14.79
N THR A 29 -16.92 -9.39 15.64
CA THR A 29 -16.52 -7.97 15.73
C THR A 29 -15.84 -7.50 14.46
N LEU A 30 -14.97 -8.32 13.86
CA LEU A 30 -14.34 -8.03 12.57
C LEU A 30 -15.37 -7.94 11.43
N TYR A 31 -16.40 -8.80 11.46
CA TYR A 31 -17.46 -8.78 10.48
C TYR A 31 -18.36 -7.54 10.62
N ASP A 32 -18.74 -7.16 11.84
CA ASP A 32 -19.44 -5.90 12.11
C ASP A 32 -18.57 -4.70 11.68
N LEU A 33 -17.26 -4.74 11.96
CA LEU A 33 -16.32 -3.74 11.50
C LEU A 33 -16.35 -3.62 9.96
N SER A 34 -16.26 -4.72 9.21
CA SER A 34 -16.36 -4.68 7.74
C SER A 34 -17.67 -4.06 7.24
N CYS A 35 -18.80 -4.39 7.88
CA CYS A 35 -20.11 -3.82 7.52
C CYS A 35 -20.19 -2.32 7.80
N ARG A 36 -19.65 -1.86 8.93
CA ARG A 36 -19.58 -0.44 9.30
C ARG A 36 -18.61 0.32 8.41
N LEU A 37 -17.45 -0.26 8.10
CA LEU A 37 -16.50 0.32 7.16
C LEU A 37 -17.11 0.48 5.76
N SER A 38 -17.81 -0.52 5.23
CA SER A 38 -18.54 -0.41 3.96
C SER A 38 -19.53 0.76 3.96
N THR A 39 -20.30 0.91 5.04
CA THR A 39 -21.26 2.02 5.19
C THR A 39 -20.53 3.37 5.28
N SER A 40 -19.46 3.44 6.08
CA SER A 40 -18.62 4.64 6.23
C SER A 40 -17.98 5.05 4.91
N TYR A 41 -17.44 4.09 4.16
CA TYR A 41 -16.83 4.30 2.85
C TYR A 41 -17.83 4.83 1.83
N THR A 42 -19.06 4.30 1.83
CA THR A 42 -20.15 4.82 0.98
C THR A 42 -20.45 6.29 1.30
N ASN A 43 -20.54 6.65 2.59
CA ASN A 43 -20.77 8.05 3.00
C ASN A 43 -19.58 8.95 2.62
N LEU A 44 -18.34 8.49 2.85
CA LEU A 44 -17.13 9.24 2.50
C LEU A 44 -17.00 9.45 0.98
N ALA A 45 -17.40 8.47 0.17
CA ALA A 45 -17.49 8.60 -1.29
C ALA A 45 -18.43 9.73 -1.72
N MET A 46 -19.53 9.92 -0.99
CA MET A 46 -20.54 10.94 -1.25
C MET A 46 -20.28 12.31 -0.60
N GLU A 47 -19.59 12.39 0.53
CA GLU A 47 -19.60 13.63 1.33
C GLU A 47 -18.20 14.19 1.59
N SER A 48 -17.16 13.36 1.64
CA SER A 48 -15.82 13.78 2.07
C SER A 48 -15.01 14.41 0.95
N THR A 49 -14.34 15.53 1.18
CA THR A 49 -13.41 16.13 0.19
C THR A 49 -11.99 15.57 0.25
N GLU A 50 -11.70 14.74 1.25
CA GLU A 50 -10.34 14.22 1.53
C GLU A 50 -10.23 12.71 1.31
N HIS A 51 -11.34 12.02 1.04
CA HIS A 51 -11.40 10.57 0.88
C HIS A 51 -12.10 10.17 -0.42
N PHE A 52 -11.84 8.95 -0.87
CA PHE A 52 -12.45 8.39 -2.09
C PHE A 52 -12.33 9.38 -3.25
N ILE A 53 -11.11 9.93 -3.40
CA ILE A 53 -10.81 10.99 -4.37
C ILE A 53 -10.70 10.31 -5.73
N PRO A 54 -11.57 10.62 -6.70
CA PRO A 54 -11.49 10.00 -7.99
C PRO A 54 -10.27 10.53 -8.76
N THR A 55 -9.71 9.65 -9.58
CA THR A 55 -8.55 9.96 -10.41
C THR A 55 -8.98 10.05 -11.88
N PRO A 56 -8.19 10.70 -12.75
CA PRO A 56 -8.47 10.73 -14.19
C PRO A 56 -8.24 9.38 -14.89
N ILE A 57 -7.96 8.30 -14.14
CA ILE A 57 -7.78 6.95 -14.65
C ILE A 57 -9.13 6.22 -14.67
N THR A 58 -9.74 6.14 -15.85
CA THR A 58 -11.08 5.58 -16.06
C THR A 58 -11.07 4.17 -16.63
N ARG A 59 -9.89 3.62 -16.94
CA ARG A 59 -9.68 2.27 -17.46
C ARG A 59 -8.38 1.67 -16.95
N LEU A 60 -8.35 0.36 -16.82
CA LEU A 60 -7.14 -0.40 -16.46
C LEU A 60 -6.32 -0.76 -17.71
N PRO A 61 -5.01 -1.01 -17.55
CA PRO A 61 -4.19 -1.51 -18.65
C PRO A 61 -4.74 -2.84 -19.19
N THR A 62 -4.57 -3.03 -20.50
CA THR A 62 -5.11 -4.14 -21.27
C THR A 62 -4.14 -5.33 -21.37
N GLY A 63 -2.84 -5.08 -21.17
CA GLY A 63 -1.79 -6.05 -21.45
C GLY A 63 -1.26 -5.98 -22.88
N HIS A 64 -1.85 -5.15 -23.74
CA HIS A 64 -1.43 -4.95 -25.13
C HIS A 64 -0.61 -3.67 -25.34
N GLU A 65 -0.41 -2.89 -24.28
CA GLU A 65 0.44 -1.70 -24.30
C GLU A 65 1.87 -2.09 -24.71
N THR A 66 2.47 -1.31 -25.60
CA THR A 66 3.86 -1.47 -26.03
C THR A 66 4.61 -0.16 -26.00
N GLY A 67 5.93 -0.22 -25.83
CA GLY A 67 6.81 0.95 -25.85
C GLY A 67 7.78 0.97 -24.68
N ARG A 68 8.57 2.04 -24.58
CA ARG A 68 9.55 2.26 -23.52
C ARG A 68 9.23 3.55 -22.78
N TYR A 69 9.20 3.48 -21.46
CA TYR A 69 8.82 4.59 -20.59
C TYR A 69 9.79 4.72 -19.43
N LEU A 70 10.05 5.95 -18.99
CA LEU A 70 10.78 6.18 -17.75
C LEU A 70 9.80 6.07 -16.57
N GLY A 71 10.03 5.11 -15.68
CA GLY A 71 9.34 5.01 -14.40
C GLY A 71 10.14 5.69 -13.31
N VAL A 72 9.49 6.54 -12.53
CA VAL A 72 10.06 7.17 -11.32
C VAL A 72 9.15 6.82 -10.14
N TYR A 73 9.68 6.13 -9.15
CA TYR A 73 8.97 5.77 -7.92
C TYR A 73 9.60 6.46 -6.71
N VAL A 74 8.85 7.39 -6.13
CA VAL A 74 9.23 8.13 -4.92
C VAL A 74 8.57 7.44 -3.72
N GLY A 75 9.32 6.56 -3.07
CA GLY A 75 8.92 5.89 -1.84
C GLY A 75 9.09 6.76 -0.58
N LEU A 76 8.79 6.19 0.59
CA LEU A 76 9.05 6.87 1.87
C LEU A 76 10.50 6.77 2.36
N SER A 77 11.24 5.80 1.83
CA SER A 77 12.62 5.50 2.23
C SER A 77 13.57 5.35 1.05
N TYR A 78 13.05 5.13 -0.17
CA TYR A 78 13.87 4.93 -1.37
C TYR A 78 13.24 5.61 -2.58
N LEU A 79 14.10 6.22 -3.41
CA LEU A 79 13.79 6.62 -4.77
C LEU A 79 14.24 5.49 -5.70
N ARG A 80 13.40 5.09 -6.66
CA ARG A 80 13.76 4.16 -7.74
C ARG A 80 13.46 4.79 -9.08
N VAL A 81 14.39 4.65 -10.02
CA VAL A 81 14.24 5.13 -11.39
C VAL A 81 14.66 4.00 -12.33
N ALA A 82 13.82 3.69 -13.32
CA ALA A 82 14.06 2.61 -14.27
C ALA A 82 13.40 2.89 -15.62
N PHE A 83 13.96 2.38 -16.70
CA PHE A 83 13.25 2.27 -17.98
C PHE A 83 12.40 0.99 -18.00
N ILE A 84 11.13 1.14 -18.34
CA ILE A 84 10.12 0.10 -18.38
C ILE A 84 9.74 -0.15 -19.85
N ASP A 85 10.13 -1.30 -20.37
CA ASP A 85 9.80 -1.77 -21.70
C ASP A 85 8.53 -2.64 -21.62
N LEU A 86 7.44 -2.14 -22.21
CA LEU A 86 6.18 -2.88 -22.38
C LEU A 86 6.24 -3.65 -23.69
N LEU A 87 6.05 -4.97 -23.61
CA LEU A 87 6.20 -5.88 -24.75
C LEU A 87 4.85 -6.27 -25.38
N GLY A 88 3.74 -5.85 -24.79
CA GLY A 88 2.39 -6.24 -25.19
C GLY A 88 2.16 -7.74 -25.13
N ASP A 89 1.26 -8.25 -25.97
CA ASP A 89 0.88 -9.66 -26.03
C ASP A 89 1.75 -10.49 -27.00
N LYS A 90 2.97 -10.03 -27.28
CA LYS A 90 3.93 -10.83 -28.05
C LYS A 90 4.31 -12.06 -27.23
N GLN A 91 3.60 -13.16 -27.46
CA GLN A 91 3.81 -14.49 -26.91
C GLN A 91 5.24 -14.96 -27.23
N VAL A 92 6.18 -14.63 -26.35
CA VAL A 92 7.44 -15.36 -26.26
C VAL A 92 7.26 -16.24 -25.03
N GLU A 93 7.12 -17.54 -25.25
CA GLU A 93 6.93 -18.55 -24.20
C GLU A 93 7.81 -18.25 -22.99
N GLY A 94 7.18 -18.02 -21.83
CA GLY A 94 7.85 -17.83 -20.54
C GLY A 94 8.42 -16.44 -20.23
N HIS A 95 8.25 -15.43 -21.08
CA HIS A 95 8.79 -14.08 -20.82
C HIS A 95 7.76 -13.12 -20.20
N ALA A 96 8.20 -12.30 -19.24
CA ALA A 96 7.37 -11.27 -18.62
C ALA A 96 6.96 -10.19 -19.66
N ARG A 97 5.68 -9.76 -19.63
CA ARG A 97 5.14 -8.67 -20.48
C ARG A 97 5.80 -7.31 -20.26
N VAL A 98 6.57 -7.20 -19.17
CA VAL A 98 7.37 -6.03 -18.80
C VAL A 98 8.82 -6.45 -18.70
N ARG A 99 9.71 -5.65 -19.30
CA ARG A 99 11.15 -5.73 -19.07
C ARG A 99 11.63 -4.44 -18.42
N ARG A 100 12.27 -4.55 -17.26
CA ARG A 100 12.94 -3.42 -16.60
C ARG A 100 14.38 -3.33 -17.10
N THR A 101 14.79 -2.15 -17.54
CA THR A 101 16.15 -1.88 -18.00
C THR A 101 16.70 -0.64 -17.29
N LEU A 102 18.00 -0.67 -16.96
CA LEU A 102 18.71 0.43 -16.30
C LEU A 102 17.97 0.96 -15.06
N GLU A 103 17.84 0.11 -14.05
CA GLU A 103 17.27 0.48 -12.77
C GLU A 103 18.35 0.95 -11.79
N LYS A 104 18.09 2.06 -11.10
CA LYS A 104 18.88 2.53 -9.96
C LYS A 104 17.96 2.88 -8.79
N ALA A 105 18.47 2.70 -7.57
CA ALA A 105 17.76 2.96 -6.34
C ALA A 105 18.66 3.72 -5.36
N TRP A 106 18.10 4.72 -4.68
CA TRP A 106 18.81 5.52 -3.69
C TRP A 106 17.99 5.64 -2.40
N PRO A 107 18.61 5.50 -1.22
CA PRO A 107 17.93 5.79 0.04
C PRO A 107 17.61 7.28 0.13
N ILE A 108 16.41 7.61 0.58
CA ILE A 108 15.99 8.98 0.87
C ILE A 108 16.40 9.28 2.31
N GLU A 109 17.47 10.05 2.46
CA GLU A 109 17.99 10.44 3.76
C GLU A 109 17.02 11.33 4.55
N ASP A 110 17.14 11.29 5.88
CA ASP A 110 16.27 12.04 6.79
C ASP A 110 16.24 13.55 6.51
N HIS A 111 17.40 14.12 6.17
CA HIS A 111 17.53 15.54 5.86
C HIS A 111 16.69 15.91 4.61
N LEU A 112 16.71 15.08 3.56
CA LEU A 112 15.89 15.26 2.36
C LEU A 112 14.38 15.20 2.64
N ARG A 113 13.96 14.48 3.70
CA ARG A 113 12.54 14.41 4.09
C ARG A 113 12.10 15.58 4.96
N LYS A 114 12.99 16.07 5.82
CA LYS A 114 12.66 17.00 6.91
C LYS A 114 13.01 18.46 6.62
N ASP A 115 13.95 18.70 5.71
CA ASP A 115 14.50 20.03 5.44
C ASP A 115 13.69 20.76 4.34
N HIS A 116 14.36 21.51 3.47
CA HIS A 116 13.71 22.29 2.41
C HIS A 116 13.27 21.41 1.24
N SER A 117 12.01 21.59 0.81
CA SER A 117 11.45 20.84 -0.33
C SER A 117 12.28 20.94 -1.60
N LEU A 118 12.91 22.10 -1.86
CA LEU A 118 13.77 22.32 -3.01
C LEU A 118 14.94 21.33 -3.07
N ASP A 119 15.53 20.97 -1.93
CA ASP A 119 16.67 20.06 -1.88
C ASP A 119 16.25 18.65 -2.28
N LEU A 120 15.08 18.19 -1.81
CA LEU A 120 14.49 16.91 -2.20
C LEU A 120 14.28 16.82 -3.71
N PHE A 121 13.61 17.81 -4.33
CA PHE A 121 13.30 17.74 -5.75
C PHE A 121 14.53 17.96 -6.63
N THR A 122 15.50 18.76 -6.19
CA THR A 122 16.81 18.87 -6.85
C THR A 122 17.55 17.54 -6.84
N TRP A 123 17.56 16.85 -5.70
CA TRP A 123 18.16 15.52 -5.57
C TRP A 123 17.44 14.48 -6.43
N ILE A 124 16.10 14.48 -6.46
CA ILE A 124 15.31 13.61 -7.37
C ILE A 124 15.71 13.89 -8.83
N GLY A 125 15.81 15.16 -9.22
CA GLY A 125 16.23 15.56 -10.57
C GLY A 125 17.63 15.06 -10.93
N ASP A 126 18.59 15.17 -10.01
CA ASP A 126 19.96 14.65 -10.17
C ASP A 126 19.95 13.11 -10.35
N CYS A 127 19.17 12.36 -9.57
CA CYS A 127 19.03 10.90 -9.71
C CYS A 127 18.37 10.48 -11.03
N ILE A 128 17.32 11.19 -11.47
CA ILE A 128 16.67 10.93 -12.77
C ILE A 128 17.67 11.17 -13.90
N ALA A 129 18.38 12.30 -13.86
CA ALA A 129 19.38 12.65 -14.87
C ALA A 129 20.49 11.60 -14.97
N GLU A 130 20.90 11.01 -13.85
CA GLU A 130 21.89 9.93 -13.83
C GLU A 130 21.44 8.69 -14.63
N VAL A 131 20.17 8.27 -14.51
CA VAL A 131 19.65 7.11 -15.27
C VAL A 131 19.48 7.45 -16.74
N VAL A 132 18.98 8.64 -17.05
CA VAL A 132 18.78 9.10 -18.42
C VAL A 132 20.13 9.24 -19.15
N ALA A 133 21.14 9.81 -18.49
CA ALA A 133 22.47 9.95 -19.06
C ALA A 133 23.13 8.60 -19.34
N ASP A 134 23.03 7.64 -18.41
CA ASP A 134 23.55 6.28 -18.61
C ASP A 134 22.89 5.57 -19.79
N ARG A 135 21.61 5.84 -20.05
CA ARG A 135 20.91 5.33 -21.25
C ARG A 135 21.51 5.93 -22.51
N LEU A 136 21.59 7.25 -22.59
CA LEU A 136 22.04 7.97 -23.78
C LEU A 136 23.54 7.81 -24.06
N ALA A 137 24.31 7.31 -23.09
CA ALA A 137 25.69 6.90 -23.31
C ALA A 137 25.81 5.67 -24.22
N ASN A 138 24.74 4.90 -24.43
CA ASN A 138 24.72 3.78 -25.38
C ASN A 138 24.61 4.29 -26.83
N PRO A 139 25.59 4.02 -27.71
CA PRO A 139 25.61 4.54 -29.08
C PRO A 139 24.43 4.09 -29.95
N ASN A 140 23.73 3.02 -29.55
CA ASN A 140 22.58 2.47 -30.27
C ASN A 140 21.25 3.13 -29.86
N GLU A 141 21.25 4.06 -28.91
CA GLU A 141 20.05 4.78 -28.50
C GLU A 141 19.81 6.00 -29.38
N GLU A 142 18.58 6.16 -29.83
CA GLU A 142 18.16 7.35 -30.56
C GLU A 142 18.14 8.56 -29.63
N SER A 143 18.64 9.70 -30.13
CA SER A 143 18.48 10.97 -29.45
C SER A 143 17.01 11.39 -29.51
N LEU A 144 16.36 11.46 -28.36
CA LEU A 144 14.98 11.91 -28.22
C LEU A 144 14.95 13.38 -27.77
N ASP A 145 13.99 14.18 -28.24
CA ASP A 145 13.77 15.52 -27.68
C ASP A 145 13.09 15.47 -26.31
N GLN A 146 12.27 14.43 -26.08
CA GLN A 146 11.53 14.21 -24.85
C GLN A 146 11.49 12.74 -24.44
N ILE A 147 11.47 12.48 -23.13
CA ILE A 147 11.31 11.15 -22.55
C ILE A 147 9.95 11.07 -21.85
N THR A 148 9.07 10.21 -22.34
CA THR A 148 7.77 9.92 -21.71
C THR A 148 7.99 9.25 -20.36
N THR A 149 7.48 9.89 -19.32
CA THR A 149 7.77 9.57 -17.92
C THR A 149 6.48 9.39 -17.12
N GLY A 150 6.40 8.29 -16.39
CA GLY A 150 5.43 8.10 -15.31
C GLY A 150 6.08 8.35 -13.96
N ILE A 151 5.33 8.94 -13.02
CA ILE A 151 5.78 9.17 -11.65
C ILE A 151 4.77 8.57 -10.67
N SER A 152 5.23 7.73 -9.76
CA SER A 152 4.44 7.29 -8.60
C SER A 152 5.02 7.90 -7.33
N LEU A 153 4.16 8.46 -6.49
CA LEU A 153 4.51 9.00 -5.18
C LEU A 153 3.73 8.30 -4.07
N CYS A 154 4.43 7.88 -3.01
CA CYS A 154 3.82 7.32 -1.81
C CYS A 154 3.18 8.39 -0.90
N LEU A 155 2.62 9.45 -1.49
CA LEU A 155 2.03 10.61 -0.82
C LEU A 155 0.56 10.77 -1.25
N PRO A 156 -0.30 11.32 -0.39
CA PRO A 156 -1.68 11.61 -0.77
C PRO A 156 -1.71 12.78 -1.77
N ILE A 157 -2.34 12.56 -2.92
CA ILE A 157 -2.38 13.54 -4.02
C ILE A 157 -3.82 13.77 -4.50
N LYS A 158 -4.11 15.02 -4.87
CA LYS A 158 -5.30 15.39 -5.65
C LYS A 158 -4.88 15.70 -7.08
N GLN A 159 -5.66 15.23 -8.04
CA GLN A 159 -5.35 15.37 -9.47
C GLN A 159 -6.64 15.45 -10.29
N ASN A 160 -6.71 16.38 -11.24
CA ASN A 160 -7.81 16.50 -12.19
C ASN A 160 -7.39 16.00 -13.59
N THR A 161 -6.10 16.09 -13.93
CA THR A 161 -5.50 15.51 -15.14
C THR A 161 -4.46 14.45 -14.78
N LEU A 162 -4.15 13.57 -15.74
CA LEU A 162 -3.23 12.44 -15.51
C LEU A 162 -1.83 12.90 -15.07
N ASP A 163 -1.38 14.07 -15.53
CA ASP A 163 -0.06 14.62 -15.25
C ASP A 163 -0.04 15.64 -14.10
N GLU A 164 -1.17 15.87 -13.43
CA GLU A 164 -1.28 16.75 -12.26
C GLU A 164 -1.07 15.96 -10.97
N ALA A 165 -0.40 16.55 -9.99
CA ALA A 165 -0.36 16.03 -8.62
C ALA A 165 -0.18 17.18 -7.62
N ILE A 166 -1.26 17.53 -6.93
CA ILE A 166 -1.25 18.51 -5.84
C ILE A 166 -1.21 17.77 -4.52
N LEU A 167 -0.18 18.03 -3.72
CA LEU A 167 0.03 17.35 -2.44
C LEU A 167 -1.08 17.68 -1.45
N MET A 168 -1.66 16.65 -0.84
CA MET A 168 -2.59 16.79 0.28
C MET A 168 -1.85 16.76 1.62
N PRO A 169 -2.49 17.19 2.74
CA PRO A 169 -1.93 17.01 4.07
C PRO A 169 -1.45 15.58 4.30
N THR A 170 -0.20 15.41 4.73
CA THR A 170 0.44 14.09 4.87
C THR A 170 1.07 13.90 6.25
N GLY A 171 0.88 12.70 6.82
CA GLY A 171 1.50 12.26 8.07
C GLY A 171 2.80 11.48 7.85
N LYS A 172 3.24 11.32 6.60
CA LYS A 172 4.28 10.36 6.18
C LYS A 172 5.72 10.84 6.39
N GLY A 173 5.93 11.81 7.28
CA GLY A 173 7.26 12.26 7.71
C GLY A 173 7.97 13.24 6.78
N PHE A 174 7.32 13.72 5.72
CA PHE A 174 7.84 14.74 4.81
C PHE A 174 7.43 16.16 5.24
N SER A 175 8.38 17.08 5.31
CA SER A 175 8.16 18.51 5.55
C SER A 175 7.82 19.22 4.23
N LEU A 176 6.66 18.90 3.65
CA LEU A 176 6.19 19.50 2.40
C LEU A 176 4.89 20.29 2.66
N SER A 177 4.77 21.46 2.01
CA SER A 177 3.54 22.25 2.07
C SER A 177 2.38 21.50 1.43
N SER A 178 1.26 21.40 2.14
CA SER A 178 -0.01 20.95 1.56
C SER A 178 -0.45 21.98 0.52
N ASP A 179 -0.73 21.56 -0.71
CA ASP A 179 -0.90 22.36 -1.95
C ASP A 179 0.29 22.38 -2.92
N LEU A 180 1.44 21.79 -2.53
CA LEU A 180 2.60 21.77 -3.40
C LEU A 180 2.28 21.07 -4.74
N ASN A 181 2.54 21.78 -5.84
CA ASN A 181 2.48 21.21 -7.18
C ASN A 181 3.72 20.32 -7.42
N LEU A 182 3.54 19.02 -7.23
CA LEU A 182 4.62 18.03 -7.30
C LEU A 182 5.19 17.90 -8.71
N ARG A 183 4.34 18.08 -9.74
CA ARG A 183 4.76 18.08 -11.15
C ARG A 183 5.78 19.18 -11.41
N GLN A 184 5.45 20.41 -11.02
CA GLN A 184 6.32 21.56 -11.24
C GLN A 184 7.59 21.45 -10.39
N ALA A 185 7.49 21.02 -9.13
CA ALA A 185 8.64 20.85 -8.26
C ALA A 185 9.67 19.85 -8.84
N LEU A 186 9.19 18.71 -9.36
CA LEU A 186 10.06 17.72 -10.00
C LEU A 186 10.68 18.23 -11.31
N LEU A 187 9.90 18.90 -12.15
CA LEU A 187 10.41 19.48 -13.39
C LEU A 187 11.49 20.55 -13.11
N ASN A 188 11.28 21.42 -12.12
CA ASN A 188 12.28 22.41 -11.70
C ASN A 188 13.57 21.73 -11.21
N GLY A 189 13.45 20.64 -10.44
CA GLY A 189 14.60 19.87 -9.99
C GLY A 189 15.42 19.25 -11.12
N TYR A 190 14.76 18.84 -12.20
CA TYR A 190 15.40 18.25 -13.39
C TYR A 190 15.88 19.29 -14.41
N GLU A 191 15.30 20.50 -14.45
CA GLU A 191 15.52 21.52 -15.48
C GLU A 191 17.00 21.84 -15.73
N ARG A 192 17.79 21.88 -14.65
CA ARG A 192 19.25 22.09 -14.68
C ARG A 192 20.03 21.10 -15.56
N HIS A 193 19.45 19.95 -15.89
CA HIS A 193 20.05 18.91 -16.76
C HIS A 193 19.52 18.95 -18.20
N THR A 194 18.68 19.92 -18.54
CA THR A 194 18.07 20.05 -19.88
C THR A 194 18.58 21.25 -20.67
N TYR A 195 19.37 22.15 -20.04
CA TYR A 195 19.94 23.30 -20.72
C TYR A 195 21.08 22.87 -21.67
N SER A 196 20.99 23.35 -22.91
CA SER A 196 22.05 23.26 -23.91
C SER A 196 22.95 24.49 -23.84
N SER A 197 24.26 24.30 -24.02
CA SER A 197 25.34 25.31 -23.92
C SER A 197 25.32 26.40 -25.01
N HIS A 198 24.18 27.06 -25.25
CA HIS A 198 24.03 28.13 -26.24
C HIS A 198 23.54 29.48 -25.68
N GLY A 199 23.59 29.69 -24.36
CA GLY A 199 23.35 31.01 -23.77
C GLY A 199 24.02 31.18 -22.41
N ASP A 200 25.00 32.09 -22.36
CA ASP A 200 25.60 32.76 -21.20
C ASP A 200 25.77 31.95 -19.90
N VAL A 201 26.97 31.38 -19.72
CA VAL A 201 27.38 30.72 -18.46
C VAL A 201 28.12 31.72 -17.58
N GLU A 202 27.53 32.09 -16.44
CA GLU A 202 28.34 32.55 -15.29
C GLU A 202 29.07 31.34 -14.67
N PRO A 203 30.38 31.45 -14.37
CA PRO A 203 31.16 30.33 -13.86
C PRO A 203 30.81 30.01 -12.41
N MET A 204 30.09 28.91 -12.18
CA MET A 204 29.83 28.35 -10.85
C MET A 204 30.93 27.35 -10.42
N PRO A 205 31.29 27.28 -9.12
CA PRO A 205 32.48 26.60 -8.65
C PRO A 205 32.47 25.06 -8.81
N ALA A 206 33.60 24.55 -9.30
CA ALA A 206 33.86 23.20 -9.80
C ALA A 206 33.97 22.08 -8.73
N LYS A 207 33.05 22.01 -7.76
CA LYS A 207 33.02 20.88 -6.82
C LYS A 207 31.66 20.19 -6.81
N ARG A 208 31.61 19.07 -7.54
CA ARG A 208 30.59 18.00 -7.52
C ARG A 208 29.17 18.40 -7.95
N ARG A 209 28.89 18.37 -9.26
CA ARG A 209 27.59 17.98 -9.84
C ARG A 209 27.81 17.75 -11.34
N ARG A 210 27.59 16.52 -11.84
CA ARG A 210 27.56 16.26 -13.28
C ARG A 210 26.30 16.93 -13.83
N LEU A 211 26.45 18.08 -14.47
CA LEU A 211 25.37 18.67 -15.26
C LEU A 211 25.40 17.98 -16.62
N PHE A 212 24.25 17.48 -17.05
CA PHE A 212 24.09 16.84 -18.33
C PHE A 212 23.32 17.76 -19.30
N SER A 213 23.42 17.48 -20.61
CA SER A 213 22.53 18.07 -21.62
C SER A 213 21.59 16.97 -22.12
N LEU A 214 20.48 16.79 -21.41
CA LEU A 214 19.54 15.68 -21.59
C LEU A 214 18.20 16.13 -22.20
N PRO A 215 17.44 15.19 -22.77
CA PRO A 215 16.06 15.42 -23.22
C PRO A 215 15.16 15.90 -22.08
N LYS A 216 14.11 16.65 -22.44
CA LYS A 216 13.09 17.09 -21.47
C LYS A 216 12.24 15.89 -21.02
N LEU A 217 11.67 15.95 -19.82
CA LEU A 217 10.70 14.95 -19.38
C LEU A 217 9.30 15.34 -19.88
N LYS A 218 8.61 14.40 -20.54
CA LYS A 218 7.16 14.49 -20.79
C LYS A 218 6.46 13.68 -19.71
N ILE A 219 5.90 14.34 -18.70
CA ILE A 219 5.14 13.67 -17.64
C ILE A 219 3.81 13.21 -18.22
N ALA A 220 3.66 11.90 -18.43
CA ALA A 220 2.42 11.29 -18.95
C ALA A 220 1.42 11.01 -17.83
N VAL A 221 1.92 10.65 -16.65
CA VAL A 221 1.09 10.26 -15.51
C VAL A 221 1.81 10.54 -14.17
N MET A 222 1.05 11.03 -13.19
CA MET A 222 1.44 11.16 -11.79
C MET A 222 0.41 10.46 -10.90
N ILE A 223 0.82 9.44 -10.15
CA ILE A 223 -0.09 8.53 -9.44
C ILE A 223 0.35 8.25 -8.01
N ASN A 224 -0.60 7.73 -7.22
CA ASN A 224 -0.30 7.10 -5.94
C ASN A 224 0.25 5.67 -6.14
N ASP A 225 1.03 5.19 -5.19
CA ASP A 225 1.63 3.85 -5.17
C ASP A 225 0.61 2.71 -5.18
N THR A 226 -0.58 2.91 -4.60
CA THR A 226 -1.69 1.94 -4.69
C THR A 226 -2.17 1.77 -6.13
N THR A 227 -2.29 2.87 -6.89
CA THR A 227 -2.69 2.89 -8.30
C THR A 227 -1.65 2.20 -9.18
N ALA A 228 -0.37 2.46 -8.95
CA ALA A 228 0.70 1.74 -9.62
C ALA A 228 0.64 0.23 -9.33
N THR A 229 0.46 -0.14 -8.06
CA THR A 229 0.35 -1.55 -7.63
C THR A 229 -0.80 -2.27 -8.33
N LEU A 230 -1.98 -1.64 -8.39
CA LEU A 230 -3.13 -2.18 -9.13
C LEU A 230 -2.81 -2.37 -10.62
N ALA A 231 -2.28 -1.33 -11.27
CA ALA A 231 -2.01 -1.36 -12.71
C ALA A 231 -0.93 -2.37 -13.09
N SER A 232 0.10 -2.54 -12.26
CA SER A 232 1.14 -3.54 -12.46
C SER A 232 0.57 -4.95 -12.53
N LEU A 233 -0.31 -5.31 -11.59
CA LEU A 233 -0.93 -6.63 -11.59
C LEU A 233 -1.95 -6.76 -12.72
N ALA A 234 -2.76 -5.72 -12.98
CA ALA A 234 -3.75 -5.73 -14.05
C ALA A 234 -3.12 -5.95 -15.44
N TYR A 235 -1.92 -5.42 -15.68
CA TYR A 235 -1.17 -5.65 -16.91
C TYR A 235 -0.49 -7.03 -16.97
N SER A 236 -0.03 -7.53 -15.82
CA SER A 236 0.79 -8.75 -15.72
C SER A 236 -0.04 -10.03 -15.65
N ILE A 237 -1.25 -9.99 -15.09
CA ILE A 237 -2.16 -11.13 -15.13
C ILE A 237 -2.65 -11.26 -16.58
N PRO A 238 -2.18 -12.24 -17.38
CA PRO A 238 -2.94 -12.61 -18.57
C PRO A 238 -4.33 -12.94 -18.07
N SER A 239 -5.37 -12.46 -18.72
CA SER A 239 -6.79 -12.68 -18.40
C SER A 239 -7.07 -14.15 -18.05
N LEU A 240 -6.73 -14.58 -16.83
CA LEU A 240 -7.01 -15.92 -16.33
C LEU A 240 -8.51 -16.03 -16.52
N PRO A 241 -9.01 -17.10 -17.13
CA PRO A 241 -10.44 -17.25 -17.32
C PRO A 241 -11.08 -17.07 -15.94
N ASN A 242 -11.78 -15.94 -15.78
CA ASN A 242 -12.45 -15.47 -14.58
C ASN A 242 -11.61 -14.84 -13.43
N THR A 243 -10.41 -14.29 -13.66
CA THR A 243 -9.75 -13.43 -12.65
C THR A 243 -9.83 -11.96 -13.04
N ARG A 244 -10.13 -11.09 -12.06
CA ARG A 244 -10.13 -9.64 -12.23
C ARG A 244 -9.43 -8.95 -11.07
N VAL A 245 -8.55 -8.01 -11.39
CA VAL A 245 -7.90 -7.16 -10.38
C VAL A 245 -8.88 -6.07 -9.97
N VAL A 246 -9.23 -6.03 -8.69
CA VAL A 246 -10.28 -5.14 -8.16
C VAL A 246 -9.77 -4.12 -7.14
N MET A 247 -8.55 -4.28 -6.65
CA MET A 247 -7.99 -3.40 -5.63
C MET A 247 -6.46 -3.38 -5.71
N GLY A 248 -5.87 -2.21 -5.50
CA GLY A 248 -4.44 -2.04 -5.18
C GLY A 248 -4.31 -1.71 -3.71
N LEU A 249 -3.56 -2.51 -2.97
CA LEU A 249 -3.39 -2.44 -1.52
C LEU A 249 -1.92 -2.24 -1.20
N ILE A 250 -1.63 -1.23 -0.37
CA ILE A 250 -0.30 -1.04 0.21
C ILE A 250 -0.37 -1.34 1.70
N VAL A 251 0.50 -2.24 2.17
CA VAL A 251 0.76 -2.47 3.60
C VAL A 251 2.27 -2.49 3.81
N GLY A 252 2.85 -1.31 3.99
CA GLY A 252 4.27 -1.09 4.17
C GLY A 252 4.52 -0.26 5.42
N ALA A 253 5.34 0.79 5.31
CA ALA A 253 5.48 1.76 6.39
C ALA A 253 4.14 2.48 6.71
N GLY A 254 3.30 2.68 5.69
CA GLY A 254 1.91 3.11 5.82
C GLY A 254 0.91 2.10 5.24
N CYS A 255 -0.35 2.47 5.19
CA CYS A 255 -1.43 1.64 4.63
C CYS A 255 -2.38 2.48 3.76
N ASN A 256 -2.69 2.03 2.54
CA ASN A 256 -3.68 2.69 1.69
C ASN A 256 -4.26 1.71 0.66
N ALA A 257 -5.38 2.07 0.04
CA ALA A 257 -5.94 1.31 -1.07
C ALA A 257 -6.50 2.20 -2.18
N THR A 258 -6.54 1.62 -3.38
CA THR A 258 -7.27 2.11 -4.55
C THR A 258 -8.19 1.02 -5.07
N ALA A 259 -9.29 1.39 -5.69
CA ALA A 259 -10.19 0.48 -6.39
C ALA A 259 -10.95 1.22 -7.50
N PRO A 260 -11.45 0.50 -8.53
CA PRO A 260 -12.45 1.05 -9.43
C PRO A 260 -13.77 1.30 -8.68
N MET A 261 -14.35 2.48 -8.89
CA MET A 261 -15.67 2.83 -8.36
C MET A 261 -16.52 3.45 -9.46
N LYS A 262 -17.83 3.18 -9.44
CA LYS A 262 -18.77 3.78 -10.40
C LYS A 262 -18.86 5.28 -10.15
N ILE A 263 -18.82 6.04 -11.23
CA ILE A 263 -18.97 7.50 -11.19
C ILE A 263 -20.34 7.92 -10.62
N SER A 264 -21.36 7.07 -10.74
CA SER A 264 -22.67 7.29 -10.15
C SER A 264 -22.73 7.08 -8.64
N ASP A 265 -21.75 6.38 -8.05
CA ASP A 265 -21.67 6.10 -6.61
C ASP A 265 -20.79 7.14 -5.88
N LEU A 266 -20.28 8.14 -6.60
CA LEU A 266 -19.48 9.25 -6.08
C LEU A 266 -20.28 10.55 -6.14
N HIS A 267 -19.96 11.50 -5.26
CA HIS A 267 -20.58 12.82 -5.31
C HIS A 267 -20.31 13.52 -6.64
N GLU A 268 -21.30 14.27 -7.15
CA GLU A 268 -21.21 14.98 -8.42
C GLU A 268 -20.04 15.97 -8.44
N SER A 269 -19.83 16.72 -7.35
CA SER A 269 -18.73 17.69 -7.24
C SER A 269 -17.33 17.07 -7.33
N LYS A 270 -17.17 15.77 -7.05
CA LYS A 270 -15.90 15.07 -7.20
C LYS A 270 -15.65 14.62 -8.63
N THR A 271 -16.72 14.35 -9.38
CA THR A 271 -16.66 13.69 -10.68
C THR A 271 -16.83 14.64 -11.86
N GLN A 272 -17.15 15.91 -11.62
CA GLN A 272 -17.35 16.93 -12.66
C GLN A 272 -16.24 16.92 -13.71
N ASN A 273 -14.97 17.06 -13.29
CA ASN A 273 -13.82 17.09 -14.21
C ASN A 273 -13.69 15.80 -15.05
N ILE A 274 -14.03 14.65 -14.47
CA ILE A 274 -13.98 13.36 -15.16
C ILE A 274 -15.12 13.26 -16.16
N ARG A 275 -16.33 13.69 -15.80
CA ARG A 275 -17.51 13.66 -16.70
C ARG A 275 -17.33 14.61 -17.88
N GLU A 276 -16.73 15.77 -17.67
CA GLU A 276 -16.43 16.75 -18.72
C GLU A 276 -15.36 16.23 -19.69
N LYS A 277 -14.30 15.61 -19.18
CA LYS A 277 -13.17 15.13 -20.01
C LYS A 277 -13.39 13.74 -20.61
N TYR A 278 -14.15 12.88 -19.94
CA TYR A 278 -14.39 11.48 -20.29
C TYR A 278 -15.89 11.14 -20.15
N PRO A 279 -16.77 11.67 -21.03
CA PRO A 279 -18.23 11.52 -20.90
C PRO A 279 -18.71 10.06 -20.96
N ASP A 280 -17.96 9.18 -21.62
CA ASP A 280 -18.28 7.74 -21.73
C ASP A 280 -17.77 6.90 -20.54
N ALA A 281 -17.04 7.51 -19.59
CA ALA A 281 -16.54 6.80 -18.43
C ALA A 281 -17.70 6.40 -17.51
N LYS A 282 -17.74 5.11 -17.15
CA LYS A 282 -18.70 4.59 -16.15
C LYS A 282 -18.07 4.45 -14.77
N GLU A 283 -16.75 4.26 -14.74
CA GLU A 283 -15.96 3.99 -13.56
C GLU A 283 -14.67 4.82 -13.59
N THR A 284 -14.11 5.03 -12.41
CA THR A 284 -12.82 5.70 -12.19
C THR A 284 -12.10 5.00 -11.04
N LEU A 285 -10.77 4.98 -11.08
CA LEU A 285 -10.00 4.62 -9.90
C LEU A 285 -10.09 5.71 -8.85
N ILE A 286 -10.30 5.32 -7.60
CA ILE A 286 -10.30 6.21 -6.44
C ILE A 286 -9.03 6.04 -5.61
N SER A 287 -8.51 7.12 -5.01
CA SER A 287 -7.64 7.02 -3.82
C SER A 287 -8.53 7.04 -2.59
N THR A 288 -8.48 6.00 -1.77
CA THR A 288 -9.40 5.89 -0.61
C THR A 288 -9.00 6.82 0.53
N GLU A 289 -7.70 6.95 0.79
CA GLU A 289 -7.15 7.60 2.01
C GLU A 289 -7.83 7.11 3.29
N TRP A 290 -8.25 5.83 3.31
CA TRP A 290 -9.08 5.21 4.34
C TRP A 290 -8.48 5.15 5.76
N THR A 291 -7.26 5.66 5.94
CA THR A 291 -6.57 5.71 7.23
C THR A 291 -6.83 6.99 8.00
N LEU A 292 -7.28 8.05 7.34
CA LEU A 292 -7.50 9.36 7.95
C LEU A 292 -8.59 9.29 9.04
N SER A 293 -8.51 10.22 9.98
CA SER A 293 -9.31 10.26 11.20
C SER A 293 -10.83 10.16 10.99
N THR A 294 -11.37 10.73 9.92
CA THR A 294 -12.82 10.74 9.66
C THR A 294 -13.35 9.38 9.20
N ALA A 295 -12.48 8.46 8.79
CA ALA A 295 -12.81 7.05 8.56
C ALA A 295 -12.70 6.17 9.83
N ALA A 296 -12.27 6.73 10.97
CA ALA A 296 -11.91 5.95 12.14
C ALA A 296 -13.08 5.58 13.07
N ALA A 297 -14.26 6.19 12.91
CA ALA A 297 -15.40 6.02 13.82
C ALA A 297 -15.77 4.53 14.08
N PRO A 298 -15.81 3.63 13.07
CA PRO A 298 -16.10 2.21 13.32
C PRO A 298 -15.14 1.51 14.30
N PHE A 299 -13.86 1.93 14.35
CA PHE A 299 -12.89 1.35 15.27
C PHE A 299 -13.16 1.75 16.73
N ASP A 300 -13.67 2.96 16.95
CA ASP A 300 -14.01 3.48 18.28
C ASP A 300 -15.33 2.92 18.79
N GLU A 301 -16.35 2.88 17.93
CA GLU A 301 -17.66 2.31 18.25
C GLU A 301 -17.56 0.85 18.70
N LEU A 302 -16.64 0.10 18.11
CA LEU A 302 -16.36 -1.30 18.43
C LEU A 302 -15.27 -1.50 19.49
N ARG A 303 -14.73 -0.42 20.06
CA ARG A 303 -13.66 -0.44 21.08
C ARG A 303 -12.44 -1.26 20.66
N ILE A 304 -12.07 -1.15 19.38
CA ILE A 304 -10.91 -1.85 18.81
C ILE A 304 -9.62 -1.13 19.22
N ARG A 305 -9.64 0.21 19.29
CA ARG A 305 -8.53 0.98 19.85
C ARG A 305 -8.49 0.77 21.35
N ASN A 306 -7.35 0.30 21.84
CA ASN A 306 -7.11 0.07 23.27
C ASN A 306 -6.16 1.13 23.85
N LYS A 307 -5.82 0.97 25.12
CA LYS A 307 -4.95 1.91 25.85
C LYS A 307 -3.58 2.14 25.19
N TRP A 308 -3.00 1.12 24.56
CA TRP A 308 -1.70 1.24 23.89
C TRP A 308 -1.81 1.96 22.55
N ASP A 309 -2.92 1.78 21.83
CA ASP A 309 -3.21 2.54 20.61
C ASP A 309 -3.38 4.03 20.94
N HIS A 310 -4.07 4.35 22.03
CA HIS A 310 -4.22 5.73 22.50
C HIS A 310 -2.90 6.34 22.99
N GLU A 311 -2.05 5.57 23.67
CA GLU A 311 -0.71 6.01 24.06
C GLU A 311 0.14 6.32 22.82
N LEU A 312 0.14 5.43 21.82
CA LEU A 312 0.84 5.67 20.55
C LEU A 312 0.34 6.93 19.84
N ASP A 313 -0.98 7.05 19.69
CA ASP A 313 -1.65 8.15 19.00
C ASP A 313 -1.31 9.52 19.62
N GLN A 314 -1.32 9.62 20.96
CA GLN A 314 -0.98 10.85 21.68
C GLN A 314 0.47 11.31 21.48
N HIS A 315 1.39 10.38 21.20
CA HIS A 315 2.81 10.68 20.98
C HIS A 315 3.16 10.83 19.49
N CYS A 316 2.20 10.65 18.58
CA CYS A 316 2.39 10.99 17.17
C CYS A 316 2.48 12.51 16.98
N LYS A 317 3.16 12.96 15.91
CA LYS A 317 3.30 14.39 15.58
C LYS A 317 1.97 15.13 15.43
N ARG A 318 0.94 14.43 14.96
CA ARG A 318 -0.42 14.94 14.80
C ARG A 318 -1.39 13.90 15.36
N PRO A 319 -1.67 13.95 16.67
CA PRO A 319 -2.60 13.02 17.31
C PRO A 319 -3.96 13.01 16.60
N GLY A 320 -4.50 11.81 16.45
CA GLY A 320 -5.75 11.51 15.79
C GLY A 320 -5.68 11.50 14.27
N PHE A 321 -4.54 11.79 13.62
CA PHE A 321 -4.52 12.03 12.16
C PHE A 321 -4.78 10.77 11.33
N GLN A 322 -4.13 9.64 11.64
CA GLN A 322 -4.32 8.37 10.90
C GLN A 322 -4.49 7.15 11.81
N PRO A 323 -5.61 7.02 12.55
CA PRO A 323 -5.75 5.98 13.57
C PRO A 323 -5.59 4.54 13.06
N LEU A 324 -6.09 4.24 11.85
CA LEU A 324 -5.90 2.92 11.26
C LEU A 324 -4.43 2.67 10.89
N GLU A 325 -3.73 3.67 10.34
CA GLU A 325 -2.31 3.52 9.98
C GLU A 325 -1.45 3.26 11.22
N TYR A 326 -1.77 3.86 12.37
CA TYR A 326 -1.06 3.61 13.62
C TYR A 326 -1.19 2.16 14.11
N MET A 327 -2.32 1.50 13.81
CA MET A 327 -2.56 0.11 14.20
C MET A 327 -1.97 -0.92 13.23
N VAL A 328 -1.74 -0.57 11.96
CA VAL A 328 -1.39 -1.55 10.90
C VAL A 328 -0.12 -1.23 10.10
N GLY A 329 0.31 0.04 10.09
CA GLY A 329 1.45 0.51 9.33
C GLY A 329 2.78 0.16 10.00
N GLY A 330 3.73 -0.34 9.22
CA GLY A 330 5.06 -0.72 9.69
C GLY A 330 5.91 0.44 10.24
N GLY A 331 5.51 1.70 10.00
CA GLY A 331 6.09 2.86 10.66
C GLY A 331 5.72 2.97 12.14
N TYR A 332 4.69 2.24 12.59
CA TYR A 332 4.09 2.36 13.90
C TYR A 332 3.97 1.04 14.67
N THR A 333 3.81 -0.11 14.01
CA THR A 333 3.64 -1.40 14.70
C THR A 333 4.85 -1.80 15.55
N GLY A 334 6.06 -1.40 15.15
CA GLY A 334 7.26 -1.53 15.97
C GLY A 334 7.18 -0.76 17.30
N GLU A 335 6.71 0.48 17.25
CA GLU A 335 6.53 1.31 18.44
C GLU A 335 5.37 0.81 19.31
N LEU A 336 4.28 0.35 18.70
CA LEU A 336 3.19 -0.27 19.43
C LEU A 336 3.66 -1.51 20.23
N VAL A 337 4.49 -2.36 19.62
CA VAL A 337 5.11 -3.50 20.32
C VAL A 337 6.02 -3.01 21.45
N ARG A 338 6.80 -1.95 21.26
CA ARG A 338 7.64 -1.36 22.31
C ARG A 338 6.79 -0.88 23.49
N ILE A 339 5.73 -0.12 23.24
CA ILE A 339 4.79 0.38 24.27
C ILE A 339 4.21 -0.79 25.09
N ILE A 340 3.75 -1.85 24.41
CA ILE A 340 3.18 -3.03 25.09
C ILE A 340 4.25 -3.78 25.89
N CYS A 341 5.46 -3.94 25.34
CA CYS A 341 6.58 -4.55 26.04
C CYS A 341 6.97 -3.75 27.28
N TYR A 342 7.03 -2.42 27.18
CA TYR A 342 7.32 -1.54 28.30
C TYR A 342 6.24 -1.67 29.39
N ASP A 343 4.96 -1.61 29.04
CA ASP A 343 3.85 -1.82 29.99
C ASP A 343 3.94 -3.19 30.68
N TYR A 344 4.25 -4.25 29.93
CA TYR A 344 4.38 -5.59 30.49
C TYR A 344 5.62 -5.75 31.40
N PHE A 345 6.81 -5.47 30.89
CA PHE A 345 8.04 -5.69 31.65
C PHE A 345 8.17 -4.73 32.83
N HIS A 346 7.89 -3.44 32.62
CA HIS A 346 8.04 -2.45 33.68
C HIS A 346 6.87 -2.47 34.66
N ARG A 347 5.65 -2.27 34.17
CA ARG A 347 4.48 -2.01 35.05
C ARG A 347 3.82 -3.29 35.56
N VAL A 348 3.86 -4.38 34.79
CA VAL A 348 3.23 -5.66 35.18
C VAL A 348 4.20 -6.59 35.90
N LEU A 349 5.45 -6.73 35.40
CA LEU A 349 6.47 -7.56 36.05
C LEU A 349 7.33 -6.82 37.09
N GLY A 350 7.19 -5.48 37.19
CA GLY A 350 7.92 -4.68 38.18
C GLY A 350 9.42 -4.56 37.91
N ILE A 351 9.85 -4.67 36.64
CA ILE A 351 11.26 -4.50 36.27
C ILE A 351 11.55 -3.00 36.17
N GLU A 352 12.42 -2.50 37.04
CA GLU A 352 12.81 -1.08 37.06
C GLU A 352 13.37 -0.58 35.72
N ASP A 353 13.06 0.67 35.38
CA ASP A 353 13.54 1.31 34.14
C ASP A 353 15.07 1.34 34.05
N SER A 354 15.75 1.52 35.19
CA SER A 354 17.21 1.58 35.26
C SER A 354 17.92 0.30 34.83
N ILE A 355 17.21 -0.84 34.78
CA ILE A 355 17.77 -2.14 34.42
C ILE A 355 17.18 -2.71 33.11
N LEU A 356 16.16 -2.08 32.53
CA LEU A 356 15.58 -2.49 31.25
C LEU A 356 16.48 -2.12 30.06
N PRO A 357 16.43 -2.87 28.94
CA PRO A 357 17.07 -2.46 27.70
C PRO A 357 16.61 -1.07 27.26
N VAL A 358 17.55 -0.18 26.97
CA VAL A 358 17.29 1.24 26.64
C VAL A 358 16.29 1.36 25.48
N LYS A 359 16.39 0.47 24.49
CA LYS A 359 15.49 0.44 23.32
C LYS A 359 14.04 0.08 23.63
N LEU A 360 13.74 -0.53 24.79
CA LEU A 360 12.36 -0.73 25.23
C LEU A 360 11.77 0.52 25.89
N ILE A 361 12.61 1.47 26.30
CA ILE A 361 12.20 2.72 26.96
C ILE A 361 12.08 3.84 25.92
N GLU A 362 13.05 3.95 25.02
CA GLU A 362 13.13 5.03 24.02
C GLU A 362 12.06 4.88 22.91
N PRO A 363 11.24 5.90 22.65
CA PRO A 363 10.26 5.88 21.57
C PRO A 363 10.89 5.61 20.19
N TYR A 364 10.23 4.77 19.40
CA TYR A 364 10.60 4.38 18.04
C TYR A 364 11.95 3.64 17.92
N SER A 365 12.52 3.14 19.03
CA SER A 365 13.78 2.37 19.03
C SER A 365 13.63 0.90 18.63
N ILE A 366 12.39 0.41 18.50
CA ILE A 366 12.08 -0.93 17.97
C ILE A 366 11.41 -0.80 16.61
N SER A 367 12.11 -1.21 15.55
CA SER A 367 11.57 -1.17 14.18
C SER A 367 10.81 -2.45 13.83
N THR A 368 9.84 -2.34 12.92
CA THR A 368 9.12 -3.49 12.37
C THR A 368 10.05 -4.46 11.62
N GLU A 369 11.12 -3.95 11.01
CA GLU A 369 12.18 -4.76 10.41
C GLU A 369 12.91 -5.61 11.47
N PHE A 370 13.28 -5.02 12.60
CA PHE A 370 13.89 -5.76 13.71
C PHE A 370 12.96 -6.85 14.23
N LEU A 371 11.66 -6.54 14.39
CA LEU A 371 10.68 -7.53 14.81
C LEU A 371 10.55 -8.68 13.80
N SER A 372 10.51 -8.36 12.51
CA SER A 372 10.43 -9.36 11.44
C SER A 372 11.67 -10.28 11.40
N LEU A 373 12.87 -9.69 11.35
CA LEU A 373 14.12 -10.42 11.11
C LEU A 373 14.67 -11.14 12.34
N ILE A 374 14.39 -10.62 13.54
CA ILE A 374 14.97 -11.13 14.80
C ILE A 374 13.91 -11.82 15.65
N VAL A 375 12.82 -11.12 16.00
CA VAL A 375 11.84 -11.60 16.99
C VAL A 375 10.93 -12.70 16.43
N ALA A 376 10.41 -12.49 15.21
CA ALA A 376 9.54 -13.43 14.50
C ALA A 376 10.32 -14.54 13.78
N ALA A 377 11.65 -14.56 13.85
CA ALA A 377 12.46 -15.61 13.26
C ALA A 377 12.12 -16.98 13.88
N SER A 378 12.06 -18.02 13.03
CA SER A 378 11.81 -19.40 13.42
C SER A 378 13.04 -20.02 14.09
N ILE A 379 13.36 -19.56 15.30
CA ILE A 379 14.46 -20.03 16.16
C ILE A 379 13.96 -20.34 17.56
N THR A 380 14.72 -21.14 18.32
CA THR A 380 14.36 -21.45 19.71
C THR A 380 14.37 -20.18 20.58
N ASP A 381 13.65 -20.22 21.69
CA ASP A 381 13.57 -19.08 22.62
C ASP A 381 14.95 -18.77 23.25
N GLU A 382 15.81 -19.78 23.46
CA GLU A 382 17.19 -19.63 23.92
C GLU A 382 18.02 -18.84 22.90
N SER A 383 17.96 -19.25 21.63
CA SER A 383 18.67 -18.58 20.55
C SER A 383 18.16 -17.15 20.34
N LEU A 384 16.86 -16.92 20.57
CA LEU A 384 16.28 -15.58 20.53
C LEU A 384 16.80 -14.73 21.70
N ALA A 385 16.85 -15.26 22.92
CA ALA A 385 17.39 -14.55 24.08
C ALA A 385 18.84 -14.10 23.87
N ASP A 386 19.67 -14.95 23.25
CA ASP A 386 21.05 -14.60 22.91
C ASP A 386 21.11 -13.45 21.88
N LYS A 387 20.30 -13.52 20.82
CA LYS A 387 20.22 -12.45 19.81
C LYS A 387 19.71 -11.14 20.40
N LEU A 388 18.70 -11.20 21.27
CA LEU A 388 18.15 -10.03 21.95
C LEU A 388 19.20 -9.40 22.87
N SER A 389 19.99 -10.20 23.60
CA SER A 389 21.10 -9.72 24.43
C SER A 389 22.17 -8.96 23.63
N GLN A 390 22.42 -9.36 22.39
CA GLN A 390 23.37 -8.69 21.51
C GLN A 390 22.81 -7.39 20.89
N LYS A 391 21.51 -7.35 20.59
CA LYS A 391 20.88 -6.26 19.81
C LYS A 391 20.15 -5.21 20.65
N LEU A 392 19.67 -5.60 21.83
CA LEU A 392 18.99 -4.76 22.81
C LEU A 392 19.91 -4.64 24.02
N GLN A 393 20.89 -3.75 23.90
CA GLN A 393 21.91 -3.54 24.92
C GLN A 393 21.28 -3.10 26.24
N LEU A 394 21.81 -3.66 27.32
CA LEU A 394 21.42 -3.33 28.67
C LEU A 394 22.24 -2.16 29.20
N PRO A 395 21.69 -1.37 30.13
CA PRO A 395 22.46 -0.41 30.89
C PRO A 395 23.67 -1.11 31.56
N PRO A 396 24.86 -0.48 31.64
CA PRO A 396 26.07 -1.13 32.17
C PRO A 396 25.93 -1.70 33.58
N GLU A 397 25.07 -1.11 34.40
CA GLU A 397 24.82 -1.54 35.79
C GLU A 397 23.62 -2.48 35.95
N SER A 398 23.00 -2.88 34.84
CA SER A 398 21.85 -3.78 34.87
C SER A 398 22.28 -5.21 35.20
N ASN A 399 21.61 -5.82 36.17
CA ASN A 399 21.68 -7.25 36.47
C ASN A 399 20.59 -8.07 35.75
N TRP A 400 19.75 -7.41 34.95
CA TRP A 400 18.70 -8.07 34.18
C TRP A 400 19.32 -8.77 32.97
N ARG A 401 18.67 -9.84 32.49
CA ARG A 401 19.10 -10.54 31.27
C ARG A 401 17.90 -11.05 30.49
N TRP A 402 18.05 -11.14 29.17
CA TRP A 402 17.11 -11.89 28.35
C TRP A 402 17.17 -13.36 28.73
N THR A 403 16.06 -13.87 29.24
CA THR A 403 15.84 -15.31 29.43
C THR A 403 15.06 -15.86 28.23
N PRO A 404 15.05 -17.18 28.00
CA PRO A 404 14.17 -17.78 26.99
C PRO A 404 12.69 -17.40 27.22
N GLU A 405 12.30 -17.24 28.48
CA GLU A 405 10.97 -16.81 28.85
C GLU A 405 10.65 -15.37 28.41
N TYR A 406 11.53 -14.40 28.69
CA TYR A 406 11.32 -13.02 28.24
C TYR A 406 11.42 -12.88 26.72
N ALA A 407 12.28 -13.69 26.08
CA ALA A 407 12.34 -13.80 24.62
C ALA A 407 11.02 -14.31 24.02
N ARG A 408 10.38 -15.30 24.67
CA ARG A 408 9.05 -15.77 24.30
C ARG A 408 7.97 -14.70 24.52
N ASP A 409 8.05 -13.93 25.60
CA ASP A 409 7.08 -12.88 25.90
C ASP A 409 7.07 -11.80 24.82
N ILE A 410 8.24 -11.24 24.45
CA ILE A 410 8.34 -10.24 23.37
C ILE A 410 7.88 -10.81 22.02
N ARG A 411 8.20 -12.07 21.72
CA ARG A 411 7.70 -12.76 20.51
C ARG A 411 6.19 -12.88 20.51
N THR A 412 5.59 -13.21 21.64
CA THR A 412 4.13 -13.36 21.79
C THR A 412 3.43 -12.01 21.64
N ILE A 413 3.98 -10.94 22.24
CA ILE A 413 3.49 -9.57 22.09
C ILE A 413 3.56 -9.15 20.61
N ALA A 414 4.71 -9.32 19.96
CA ALA A 414 4.89 -8.97 18.55
C ALA A 414 3.92 -9.73 17.65
N SER A 415 3.72 -11.02 17.89
CA SER A 415 2.77 -11.85 17.16
C SER A 415 1.32 -11.37 17.35
N ALA A 416 0.91 -11.02 18.58
CA ALA A 416 -0.43 -10.52 18.85
C ALA A 416 -0.72 -9.18 18.16
N VAL A 417 0.25 -8.26 18.13
CA VAL A 417 0.12 -6.98 17.42
C VAL A 417 -0.04 -7.20 15.91
N HIS A 418 0.79 -8.05 15.30
CA HIS A 418 0.76 -8.27 13.85
C HIS A 418 -0.43 -9.12 13.39
N ASP A 419 -0.89 -10.10 14.19
CA ASP A 419 -2.13 -10.84 13.90
C ASP A 419 -3.35 -9.91 13.97
N ARG A 420 -3.42 -9.03 14.99
CA ARG A 420 -4.45 -7.98 15.05
C ARG A 420 -4.37 -7.07 13.83
N ALA A 421 -3.20 -6.55 13.49
CA ALA A 421 -3.01 -5.69 12.33
C ALA A 421 -3.50 -6.37 11.03
N ALA A 422 -3.15 -7.64 10.82
CA ALA A 422 -3.60 -8.41 9.66
C ALA A 422 -5.13 -8.56 9.62
N SER A 423 -5.77 -8.77 10.77
CA SER A 423 -7.23 -8.86 10.87
C SER A 423 -7.94 -7.55 10.54
N LEU A 424 -7.38 -6.41 10.94
CA LEU A 424 -7.93 -5.07 10.65
C LEU A 424 -7.77 -4.71 9.18
N VAL A 425 -6.62 -5.04 8.57
CA VAL A 425 -6.42 -4.90 7.11
C VAL A 425 -7.44 -5.74 6.35
N ALA A 426 -7.65 -7.00 6.75
CA ALA A 426 -8.65 -7.85 6.12
C ALA A 426 -10.08 -7.27 6.23
N ALA A 427 -10.44 -6.75 7.41
CA ALA A 427 -11.75 -6.13 7.61
C ALA A 427 -11.96 -4.88 6.74
N ALA A 428 -10.93 -4.04 6.57
CA ALA A 428 -10.94 -2.87 5.70
C ALA A 428 -11.03 -3.24 4.21
N VAL A 429 -10.26 -4.24 3.77
CA VAL A 429 -10.32 -4.77 2.40
C VAL A 429 -11.73 -5.28 2.10
N VAL A 430 -12.31 -6.12 2.96
CA VAL A 430 -13.65 -6.68 2.75
C VAL A 430 -14.73 -5.60 2.79
N GLY A 431 -14.61 -4.63 3.70
CA GLY A 431 -15.52 -3.47 3.74
C GLY A 431 -15.45 -2.61 2.47
N LEU A 432 -14.27 -2.42 1.91
CA LEU A 432 -14.10 -1.69 0.65
C LEU A 432 -14.68 -2.49 -0.53
N LEU A 433 -14.45 -3.80 -0.60
CA LEU A 433 -15.02 -4.66 -1.63
C LEU A 433 -16.56 -4.67 -1.60
N ASP A 434 -17.18 -4.61 -0.43
CA ASP A 434 -18.63 -4.49 -0.30
C ASP A 434 -19.13 -3.10 -0.74
N CYS A 435 -18.40 -2.04 -0.35
CA CYS A 435 -18.69 -0.66 -0.77
C CYS A 435 -18.70 -0.50 -2.30
N ILE A 436 -17.76 -1.14 -3.01
CA ILE A 436 -17.69 -1.11 -4.48
C ILE A 436 -18.54 -2.21 -5.15
N LYS A 437 -19.37 -2.93 -4.36
CA LYS A 437 -20.33 -3.96 -4.82
C LYS A 437 -19.67 -5.17 -5.47
N GLU A 438 -18.42 -5.47 -5.10
CA GLU A 438 -17.72 -6.65 -5.57
C GLU A 438 -18.07 -7.90 -4.76
N VAL A 439 -18.17 -7.75 -3.45
CA VAL A 439 -18.73 -8.75 -2.54
C VAL A 439 -19.99 -8.19 -1.90
N LYS A 440 -20.77 -9.04 -1.24
CA LYS A 440 -21.95 -8.65 -0.48
C LYS A 440 -21.87 -9.15 0.95
N LEU A 441 -21.85 -8.22 1.89
CA LEU A 441 -21.98 -8.50 3.32
C LEU A 441 -23.46 -8.51 3.71
N CYS A 442 -23.87 -9.56 4.43
CA CYS A 442 -25.21 -9.66 5.01
C CYS A 442 -25.19 -9.17 6.46
N LYS A 443 -25.96 -8.12 6.78
CA LYS A 443 -26.03 -7.56 8.14
C LYS A 443 -26.85 -8.43 9.10
N ASP A 444 -27.84 -9.16 8.58
CA ASP A 444 -28.69 -10.08 9.36
C ASP A 444 -28.40 -11.55 8.99
N PRO A 445 -27.96 -12.39 9.94
CA PRO A 445 -27.78 -13.83 9.73
C PRO A 445 -29.04 -14.55 9.22
N SER A 446 -30.23 -14.03 9.54
CA SER A 446 -31.53 -14.59 9.13
C SER A 446 -31.75 -14.54 7.61
N GLU A 447 -31.14 -13.55 6.93
CA GLU A 447 -31.18 -13.44 5.47
C GLU A 447 -30.37 -14.53 4.74
N ILE A 448 -29.39 -15.13 5.43
CA ILE A 448 -28.55 -16.19 4.85
C ILE A 448 -29.36 -17.48 4.71
N LEU A 449 -30.19 -17.80 5.73
CA LEU A 449 -31.06 -18.98 5.74
C LEU A 449 -32.15 -18.88 4.66
N MET A 450 -32.81 -17.72 4.50
CA MET A 450 -33.83 -17.53 3.46
C MET A 450 -33.28 -17.64 2.03
N LYS A 451 -32.02 -17.26 1.79
CA LYS A 451 -31.37 -17.39 0.47
C LYS A 451 -30.98 -18.82 0.14
N SER A 452 -30.67 -19.65 1.14
CA SER A 452 -30.39 -21.08 0.94
C SER A 452 -31.63 -21.87 0.50
N GLU A 453 -32.83 -21.49 0.98
CA GLU A 453 -34.09 -22.17 0.62
C GLU A 453 -34.72 -21.66 -0.69
N SER A 454 -34.43 -20.41 -1.10
CA SER A 454 -35.03 -19.79 -2.29
C SER A 454 -34.24 -20.00 -3.59
N GLN A 455 -32.99 -20.45 -3.53
CA GLN A 455 -32.21 -20.77 -4.74
C GLN A 455 -32.58 -22.11 -5.41
N ASP A 456 -33.35 -22.97 -4.74
CA ASP A 456 -33.80 -24.25 -5.30
C ASP A 456 -35.10 -24.18 -6.12
N SER A 457 -35.77 -23.02 -6.25
CA SER A 457 -37.13 -22.99 -6.84
C SER A 457 -37.48 -21.91 -7.87
N LYS A 458 -36.61 -20.96 -8.23
CA LYS A 458 -36.94 -19.98 -9.32
C LYS A 458 -35.73 -19.52 -10.15
N GLN A 459 -35.41 -20.25 -11.22
CA GLN A 459 -34.71 -19.71 -12.40
C GLN A 459 -35.48 -20.04 -13.69
N THR A 460 -36.46 -19.20 -14.02
CA THR A 460 -36.97 -19.01 -15.39
C THR A 460 -37.22 -17.53 -15.60
N GLY A 461 -36.33 -16.83 -16.31
CA GLY A 461 -36.51 -15.41 -16.64
C GLY A 461 -35.23 -14.65 -17.05
N SER A 462 -34.83 -14.80 -18.31
CA SER A 462 -34.14 -13.82 -19.18
C SER A 462 -33.12 -12.82 -18.59
N GLY A 463 -31.83 -13.15 -18.69
CA GLY A 463 -30.69 -12.19 -18.59
C GLY A 463 -29.40 -12.79 -17.99
N SER A 464 -28.64 -13.56 -18.78
CA SER A 464 -27.34 -14.19 -18.43
C SER A 464 -26.22 -13.21 -18.04
N PRO A 465 -25.10 -13.65 -17.40
CA PRO A 465 -24.58 -15.04 -17.29
C PRO A 465 -24.58 -15.58 -15.84
N GLY A 466 -25.03 -16.80 -15.53
CA GLY A 466 -24.72 -18.05 -16.19
C GLY A 466 -23.44 -18.62 -15.57
N TRP A 467 -23.56 -19.57 -14.62
CA TRP A 467 -22.44 -20.34 -14.03
C TRP A 467 -21.53 -21.05 -15.06
N ASN A 468 -21.80 -20.91 -16.36
CA ASN A 468 -21.08 -21.47 -17.49
C ASN A 468 -19.62 -20.97 -17.65
N SER A 469 -19.17 -20.00 -16.84
CA SER A 469 -17.79 -19.53 -16.87
C SER A 469 -16.92 -20.12 -15.76
N GLY A 470 -17.47 -20.69 -14.68
CA GLY A 470 -16.71 -21.07 -13.48
C GLY A 470 -16.64 -19.96 -12.42
N PRO A 471 -16.10 -20.23 -11.22
CA PRO A 471 -16.00 -19.24 -10.13
C PRO A 471 -15.08 -18.07 -10.52
N GLU A 472 -15.48 -16.85 -10.16
CA GLU A 472 -14.69 -15.62 -10.39
C GLU A 472 -13.68 -15.38 -9.25
N GLU A 473 -12.43 -15.11 -9.61
CA GLU A 473 -11.37 -14.69 -8.71
C GLU A 473 -11.24 -13.16 -8.70
N LEU A 474 -11.51 -12.55 -7.55
CA LEU A 474 -11.24 -11.14 -7.28
C LEU A 474 -9.82 -11.00 -6.72
N ALA A 475 -8.90 -10.52 -7.55
CA ALA A 475 -7.52 -10.30 -7.16
C ALA A 475 -7.34 -8.92 -6.49
N VAL A 476 -6.84 -8.93 -5.26
CA VAL A 476 -6.35 -7.75 -4.55
C VAL A 476 -4.84 -7.69 -4.75
N ALA A 477 -4.40 -6.79 -5.62
CA ALA A 477 -2.98 -6.54 -5.87
C ALA A 477 -2.36 -5.91 -4.64
N PHE A 478 -1.36 -6.54 -4.03
CA PHE A 478 -0.70 -5.99 -2.86
C PHE A 478 0.79 -5.72 -3.08
N SER A 479 1.29 -4.71 -2.37
CA SER A 479 2.72 -4.41 -2.22
C SER A 479 2.97 -3.77 -0.83
N GLY A 480 4.22 -3.69 -0.41
CA GLY A 480 4.63 -3.05 0.84
C GLY A 480 5.43 -3.99 1.75
N GLY A 481 6.42 -3.42 2.42
CA GLY A 481 7.41 -4.21 3.17
C GLY A 481 6.85 -5.05 4.31
N VAL A 482 5.70 -4.68 4.91
CA VAL A 482 5.10 -5.49 5.99
C VAL A 482 4.44 -6.73 5.40
N ILE A 483 3.53 -6.58 4.44
CA ILE A 483 2.82 -7.72 3.86
C ILE A 483 3.73 -8.65 3.05
N GLN A 484 4.82 -8.13 2.47
CA GLN A 484 5.77 -8.93 1.68
C GLN A 484 6.83 -9.64 2.52
N HIS A 485 7.21 -9.09 3.69
CA HIS A 485 8.40 -9.58 4.40
C HIS A 485 8.17 -9.95 5.87
N TYR A 486 7.08 -9.52 6.50
CA TYR A 486 6.79 -9.95 7.87
C TYR A 486 6.29 -11.41 7.85
N PRO A 487 6.88 -12.34 8.64
CA PRO A 487 6.54 -13.76 8.59
C PRO A 487 5.04 -14.03 8.74
N HIS A 488 4.49 -14.79 7.78
CA HIS A 488 3.09 -15.21 7.74
C HIS A 488 2.05 -14.08 7.66
N TYR A 489 2.45 -12.83 7.44
CA TYR A 489 1.53 -11.69 7.49
C TYR A 489 0.48 -11.77 6.37
N LYS A 490 0.91 -11.99 5.12
CA LYS A 490 0.01 -12.18 3.98
C LYS A 490 -0.95 -13.35 4.20
N GLU A 491 -0.45 -14.48 4.67
CA GLU A 491 -1.26 -15.67 4.97
C GLU A 491 -2.31 -15.37 6.04
N ASN A 492 -1.94 -14.60 7.08
CA ASN A 492 -2.89 -14.17 8.11
C ASN A 492 -3.96 -13.24 7.55
N VAL A 493 -3.59 -12.24 6.74
CA VAL A 493 -4.58 -11.35 6.08
C VAL A 493 -5.52 -12.17 5.19
N GLN A 494 -4.99 -13.07 4.36
CA GLN A 494 -5.80 -13.95 3.51
C GLN A 494 -6.76 -14.81 4.33
N ARG A 495 -6.27 -15.45 5.40
CA ARG A 495 -7.10 -16.26 6.31
C ARG A 495 -8.24 -15.45 6.92
N TYR A 496 -8.01 -14.19 7.29
CA TYR A 496 -9.07 -13.32 7.81
C TYR A 496 -10.06 -12.89 6.73
N ILE A 497 -9.60 -12.57 5.51
CA ILE A 497 -10.47 -12.31 4.35
C ILE A 497 -11.37 -13.54 4.10
N ASP A 498 -10.80 -14.74 4.04
CA ASP A 498 -11.54 -15.98 3.80
C ASP A 498 -12.61 -16.20 4.87
N ARG A 499 -12.27 -16.01 6.16
CA ARG A 499 -13.22 -16.16 7.27
C ARG A 499 -14.37 -15.14 7.18
N LEU A 500 -14.08 -13.90 6.79
CA LEU A 500 -15.10 -12.85 6.65
C LEU A 500 -16.03 -13.14 5.46
N ILE A 501 -15.49 -13.59 4.33
CA ILE A 501 -16.28 -13.97 3.15
C ILE A 501 -17.12 -15.22 3.42
N ILE A 502 -16.56 -16.24 4.09
CA ILE A 502 -17.32 -17.42 4.54
C ILE A 502 -18.47 -17.00 5.47
N ARG A 503 -18.21 -16.07 6.39
CA ARG A 503 -19.21 -15.52 7.31
C ARG A 503 -20.30 -14.71 6.60
N ALA A 504 -20.00 -14.11 5.44
CA ALA A 504 -20.97 -13.40 4.61
C ALA A 504 -21.92 -14.33 3.85
N GLY A 505 -21.54 -15.61 3.69
CA GLY A 505 -22.26 -16.61 2.91
C GLY A 505 -21.87 -16.61 1.41
N PRO A 506 -22.54 -17.45 0.60
CA PRO A 506 -22.22 -17.61 -0.82
C PRO A 506 -22.31 -16.29 -1.60
N GLN A 507 -21.28 -16.01 -2.38
CA GLN A 507 -21.20 -14.81 -3.21
C GLN A 507 -21.76 -15.06 -4.61
N ALA A 508 -22.39 -14.02 -5.20
CA ALA A 508 -22.91 -14.10 -6.57
C ALA A 508 -21.78 -14.47 -7.55
N GLY A 509 -22.05 -15.41 -8.46
CA GLY A 509 -21.04 -15.88 -9.43
C GLY A 509 -19.90 -16.73 -8.84
N GLY A 510 -20.00 -17.15 -7.56
CA GLY A 510 -18.94 -17.93 -6.91
C GLY A 510 -17.67 -17.11 -6.63
N LYS A 511 -17.80 -15.78 -6.51
CA LYS A 511 -16.68 -14.87 -6.28
C LYS A 511 -15.87 -15.24 -5.04
N SER A 512 -14.55 -15.31 -5.21
CA SER A 512 -13.58 -15.54 -4.15
C SER A 512 -12.51 -14.45 -4.18
N VAL A 513 -12.00 -14.04 -3.02
CA VAL A 513 -11.06 -12.91 -2.90
C VAL A 513 -9.66 -13.44 -2.60
N PHE A 514 -8.67 -13.05 -3.40
CA PHE A 514 -7.29 -13.49 -3.22
C PHE A 514 -6.29 -12.34 -3.26
N LEU A 515 -5.37 -12.36 -2.31
CA LEU A 515 -4.19 -11.50 -2.30
C LEU A 515 -3.17 -12.00 -3.33
N ARG A 516 -2.86 -11.14 -4.30
CA ARG A 516 -1.87 -11.38 -5.35
C ARG A 516 -0.76 -10.36 -5.24
N GLU A 517 0.47 -10.84 -5.14
CA GLU A 517 1.63 -9.96 -5.01
C GLU A 517 1.88 -9.23 -6.32
N ALA A 518 2.00 -7.91 -6.27
CA ALA A 518 2.54 -7.09 -7.34
C ALA A 518 3.99 -6.74 -7.00
N SER A 519 4.91 -7.70 -7.16
CA SER A 519 6.33 -7.49 -6.88
C SER A 519 6.86 -6.34 -7.73
N ASP A 520 7.48 -5.33 -7.10
CA ASP A 520 7.88 -4.08 -7.75
C ASP A 520 6.73 -3.29 -8.41
N GLY A 521 5.50 -3.52 -7.96
CA GLY A 521 4.28 -2.94 -8.55
C GLY A 521 4.27 -1.42 -8.59
N GLY A 522 4.94 -0.76 -7.64
CA GLY A 522 5.13 0.69 -7.64
C GLY A 522 5.87 1.19 -8.89
N ILE A 523 7.02 0.61 -9.23
CA ILE A 523 7.82 1.07 -10.37
C ILE A 523 7.30 0.51 -11.70
N ILE A 524 6.89 -0.76 -11.73
CA ILE A 524 6.34 -1.40 -12.94
C ILE A 524 5.02 -0.74 -13.34
N GLY A 525 4.10 -0.60 -12.39
CA GLY A 525 2.79 0.01 -12.63
C GLY A 525 2.86 1.45 -13.10
N THR A 526 3.89 2.17 -12.66
CA THR A 526 4.19 3.53 -13.14
C THR A 526 4.52 3.54 -14.63
N GLY A 527 5.42 2.66 -15.08
CA GLY A 527 5.74 2.55 -16.51
C GLY A 527 4.57 2.02 -17.34
N VAL A 528 3.81 1.06 -16.81
CA VAL A 528 2.59 0.54 -17.44
C VAL A 528 1.59 1.67 -17.67
N LEU A 529 1.28 2.49 -16.66
CA LEU A 529 0.33 3.58 -16.81
C LEU A 529 0.85 4.71 -17.70
N ALA A 530 2.17 4.96 -17.75
CA ALA A 530 2.75 5.87 -18.73
C ALA A 530 2.52 5.37 -20.16
N GLY A 531 2.70 4.08 -20.42
CA GLY A 531 2.36 3.49 -21.72
C GLY A 531 0.88 3.41 -22.00
N THR A 532 0.06 3.21 -20.98
CA THR A 532 -1.41 3.21 -21.10
C THR A 532 -1.92 4.62 -21.47
N ALA A 533 -1.26 5.68 -20.98
CA ALA A 533 -1.63 7.07 -21.23
C ALA A 533 -1.02 7.67 -22.52
N SER A 534 0.10 7.14 -23.03
CA SER A 534 0.87 7.78 -24.12
C SER A 534 1.47 6.82 -25.15
N GLY A 535 1.13 5.52 -25.07
CA GLY A 535 1.71 4.46 -25.88
C GLY A 535 0.86 3.96 -27.03
N GLU A 536 1.32 2.85 -27.61
CA GLU A 536 0.58 2.08 -28.61
C GLU A 536 -0.12 0.90 -27.92
N ILE A 537 -1.42 0.74 -28.16
CA ILE A 537 -2.23 -0.38 -27.67
C ILE A 537 -2.67 -1.18 -28.89
N GLY A 538 -1.99 -2.30 -29.15
CA GLY A 538 -2.17 -3.03 -30.41
C GLY A 538 -1.82 -2.15 -31.62
N GLU A 539 -2.80 -1.90 -32.51
CA GLU A 539 -2.63 -1.04 -33.69
C GLU A 539 -2.96 0.44 -33.45
N ILE A 540 -3.39 0.81 -32.22
CA ILE A 540 -3.91 2.15 -31.93
C ILE A 540 -2.87 2.99 -31.19
N LYS A 541 -2.50 4.14 -31.76
CA LYS A 541 -1.72 5.18 -31.09
C LYS A 541 -2.62 6.04 -30.22
N VAL A 542 -2.33 6.12 -28.92
CA VAL A 542 -3.00 7.06 -28.01
C VAL A 542 -2.40 8.45 -28.22
N THR A 543 -3.20 9.43 -28.65
CA THR A 543 -2.77 10.84 -28.80
C THR A 543 -3.36 11.72 -27.70
N ASP A 544 -2.64 12.79 -27.32
CA ASP A 544 -3.06 13.73 -26.27
C ASP A 544 -4.47 14.29 -26.54
N GLY A 545 -5.40 14.04 -25.61
CA GLY A 545 -6.79 14.50 -25.70
C GLY A 545 -7.78 13.55 -26.39
N SER A 546 -7.32 12.42 -26.92
CA SER A 546 -8.23 11.40 -27.48
C SER A 546 -8.92 10.60 -26.37
N PRO A 547 -10.25 10.40 -26.42
CA PRO A 547 -10.89 9.41 -25.57
C PRO A 547 -10.25 8.04 -25.86
N TRP A 548 -9.89 7.34 -24.79
CA TRP A 548 -9.46 5.94 -24.78
C TRP A 548 -10.15 5.12 -25.88
N PRO A 549 -9.42 4.42 -26.77
CA PRO A 549 -10.06 3.60 -27.80
C PRO A 549 -11.00 2.58 -27.15
N LEU A 550 -12.24 2.50 -27.64
CA LEU A 550 -13.18 1.44 -27.27
C LEU A 550 -12.67 0.12 -27.84
N LEU A 551 -11.88 -0.63 -27.09
CA LEU A 551 -11.81 -2.07 -27.31
C LEU A 551 -13.13 -2.64 -26.79
N SER A 552 -14.09 -2.80 -27.70
CA SER A 552 -15.19 -3.76 -27.55
C SER A 552 -14.64 -5.03 -26.90
N PRO A 553 -15.37 -5.70 -26.00
CA PRO A 553 -15.01 -7.08 -25.66
C PRO A 553 -14.96 -7.83 -26.99
N MET A 554 -13.77 -8.27 -27.41
CA MET A 554 -13.66 -9.11 -28.59
C MET A 554 -14.53 -10.33 -28.31
N ARG A 555 -15.63 -10.40 -29.05
CA ARG A 555 -16.59 -11.49 -28.96
C ARG A 555 -15.84 -12.80 -29.20
N LYS A 556 -16.17 -13.76 -28.34
CA LYS A 556 -16.06 -15.20 -28.56
C LYS A 556 -16.71 -15.57 -29.90
N ASP A 557 -15.97 -15.54 -31.00
CA ASP A 557 -16.41 -16.16 -32.27
C ASP A 557 -15.16 -16.60 -33.07
N MET A 558 -14.39 -17.53 -32.50
CA MET A 558 -13.67 -18.51 -33.30
C MET A 558 -14.16 -19.88 -32.88
N ALA A 559 -15.35 -20.22 -33.40
CA ALA A 559 -15.74 -21.62 -33.54
C ALA A 559 -14.68 -22.29 -34.43
N VAL A 560 -13.93 -23.21 -33.83
CA VAL A 560 -13.14 -24.22 -34.51
C VAL A 560 -14.09 -24.95 -35.47
N LYS A 561 -13.96 -24.69 -36.77
CA LYS A 561 -14.46 -25.61 -37.79
C LYS A 561 -13.55 -26.83 -37.75
N ILE A 562 -14.07 -27.94 -37.23
CA ILE A 562 -13.64 -29.29 -37.62
C ILE A 562 -14.19 -29.56 -39.00
#